data_AF-A0ABD0R758-F1
#
_entry.id   AF-A0ABD0R758-F1
#
_cell.length_a   1.000
_cell.length_b   1.000
_cell.length_c   1.000
_cell.angle_alpha   90.00
_cell.angle_beta   90.00
_cell.angle_gamma   90.00
#
_symmetry.space_group_name_H-M   'P 1'
#
loop_
_entity.id
_entity.type
_entity.pdbx_description
1 polymer ?
#
loop_
_entity_poly.entity_id
_entity_poly.type
_entity_poly.pdbx_seq_one_letter_code
_entity_poly.pdbx_strand_id
1 'polypeptide(L)'
;DLIRRDILYYKGRIDMDRYEVIDAIDGRDDDFNVSVKNAFKLANRDTDEIHLFLPKKLEEKIRWLRAFQEERKMVQEDEKI
;
A
#
# COMPACT_ATOMS: atom_id res chain seq x y z
N ASP A 1 -5.75 -17.50 25.54
CA ASP A 1 -6.42 -16.25 25.12
C ASP A 1 -7.18 -16.40 23.82
N LEU A 2 -8.49 -16.14 23.88
CA LEU A 2 -9.39 -16.16 22.73
C LEU A 2 -9.38 -14.75 22.11
N ILE A 3 -8.57 -14.55 21.07
CA ILE A 3 -8.59 -13.28 20.31
C ILE A 3 -9.96 -13.18 19.63
N ARG A 4 -10.76 -12.16 19.97
CA ARG A 4 -12.02 -11.83 19.31
C ARG A 4 -11.74 -11.39 17.87
N ARG A 5 -12.04 -12.25 16.90
CA ARG A 5 -11.80 -12.03 15.46
C ARG A 5 -12.89 -11.19 14.78
N ASP A 6 -13.99 -10.96 15.47
CA ASP A 6 -15.20 -10.28 15.00
C ASP A 6 -15.21 -8.76 15.24
N ILE A 7 -14.30 -8.25 16.09
CA ILE A 7 -14.20 -6.83 16.40
C ILE A 7 -13.02 -6.21 15.66
N LEU A 8 -13.27 -5.13 14.94
CA LEU A 8 -12.24 -4.28 14.35
C LEU A 8 -12.01 -3.05 15.22
N TYR A 9 -10.75 -2.67 15.41
CA TYR A 9 -10.36 -1.44 16.08
C TYR A 9 -9.71 -0.51 15.06
N TYR A 10 -10.10 0.76 15.07
CA TYR A 10 -9.42 1.77 14.28
C TYR A 10 -7.95 1.88 14.71
N LYS A 11 -7.04 1.86 13.72
CA LYS A 11 -5.59 1.97 13.92
C LYS A 11 -4.94 3.14 13.21
N GLY A 12 -5.69 3.87 12.39
CA GLY A 12 -5.17 4.97 11.58
C GLY A 12 -5.76 4.98 10.18
N ARG A 13 -5.30 5.96 9.39
CA ARG A 13 -5.59 6.13 7.97
C ARG A 13 -4.37 6.71 7.28
N ILE A 14 -4.25 6.49 5.97
CA ILE A 14 -3.21 7.07 5.11
C ILE A 14 -3.88 8.03 4.14
N ASP A 15 -3.33 9.23 4.02
CA ASP A 15 -3.75 10.22 3.02
C ASP A 15 -3.05 9.94 1.69
N MET A 16 -3.77 9.32 0.75
CA MET A 16 -3.18 8.83 -0.50
C MET A 16 -2.74 9.94 -1.45
N ASP A 17 -3.18 11.19 -1.26
CA ASP A 17 -2.77 12.31 -2.11
C ASP A 17 -1.29 12.68 -1.92
N ARG A 18 -0.75 12.33 -0.76
CA ARG A 18 0.64 12.57 -0.38
C ARG A 18 1.57 11.41 -0.70
N TYR A 19 1.05 10.31 -1.24
CA TYR A 19 1.81 9.06 -1.41
C TYR A 19 1.79 8.55 -2.85
N GLU A 20 2.88 7.89 -3.23
CA GLU A 20 3.03 7.17 -4.48
C GLU A 20 3.18 5.68 -4.23
N VAL A 21 2.59 4.88 -5.14
CA VAL A 21 2.65 3.43 -5.08
C VAL A 21 3.87 2.94 -5.85
N ILE A 22 4.76 2.25 -5.17
CA ILE A 22 5.96 1.64 -5.76
C ILE A 22 5.77 0.13 -5.78
N ASP A 23 5.78 -0.46 -6.96
CA ASP A 23 5.80 -1.92 -7.10
C ASP A 23 7.18 -2.46 -6.70
N ALA A 24 7.23 -3.28 -5.65
CA ALA A 24 8.47 -3.86 -5.15
C ALA A 24 8.74 -5.22 -5.79
N ILE A 25 9.97 -5.42 -6.27
CA ILE A 25 10.42 -6.68 -6.86
C ILE A 25 10.74 -7.67 -5.74
N ASP A 26 10.39 -8.94 -5.94
CA ASP A 26 10.75 -10.01 -5.01
C ASP A 26 12.28 -10.09 -4.87
N GLY A 27 12.77 -10.14 -3.63
CA GLY A 27 14.20 -10.07 -3.36
C GLY A 27 14.51 -9.33 -2.07
N ARG A 28 15.73 -8.79 -1.98
CA ARG A 28 16.12 -7.93 -0.86
C ARG A 28 15.62 -6.52 -1.13
N ASP A 29 14.92 -5.97 -0.17
CA ASP A 29 14.51 -4.58 -0.15
C ASP A 29 15.59 -3.71 0.50
N ASP A 30 16.06 -2.68 -0.19
CA ASP A 30 17.15 -1.84 0.28
C ASP A 30 16.73 -0.83 1.36
N ASP A 31 15.49 -0.33 1.30
CA ASP A 31 14.97 0.67 2.26
C ASP A 31 14.77 0.05 3.64
N PHE A 32 14.27 -1.19 3.68
CA PHE A 32 13.99 -1.91 4.94
C PHE A 32 15.04 -2.97 5.29
N ASN A 33 15.96 -3.27 4.38
CA ASN A 33 16.96 -4.31 4.52
C ASN A 33 16.37 -5.70 4.88
N VAL A 34 15.24 -6.05 4.27
CA VAL A 34 14.53 -7.33 4.48
C VAL A 34 14.24 -8.02 3.17
N SER A 35 14.16 -9.35 3.17
CA SER A 35 13.71 -10.11 2.01
C SER A 35 12.18 -10.06 1.90
N VAL A 36 11.68 -9.63 0.75
CA VAL A 36 10.26 -9.44 0.48
C VAL A 36 9.78 -10.35 -0.64
N LYS A 37 8.49 -10.70 -0.57
CA LYS A 37 7.78 -11.44 -1.62
C LYS A 37 6.37 -10.89 -1.77
N ASN A 38 5.92 -10.71 -3.01
CA ASN A 38 4.63 -10.12 -3.36
C ASN A 38 4.43 -8.72 -2.74
N ALA A 39 5.48 -7.92 -2.61
CA ALA A 39 5.42 -6.64 -1.89
C ALA A 39 5.11 -5.44 -2.79
N PHE A 40 4.66 -4.36 -2.15
CA PHE A 40 4.61 -3.00 -2.72
C PHE A 40 4.84 -1.98 -1.60
N LYS A 41 5.18 -0.74 -1.95
CA LYS A 41 5.41 0.34 -0.99
C LYS A 41 4.50 1.53 -1.28
N LEU A 42 4.24 2.31 -0.23
CA LEU A 42 3.75 3.67 -0.34
C LEU A 42 4.87 4.61 0.11
N ALA A 43 5.36 5.45 -0.79
CA ALA A 43 6.38 6.45 -0.49
C ALA A 43 5.75 7.85 -0.47
N ASN A 44 5.99 8.61 0.59
CA ASN A 44 5.49 9.97 0.69
C ASN A 44 6.24 10.89 -0.31
N ARG A 45 5.54 11.83 -0.94
CA ARG A 45 6.12 12.76 -1.92
C ARG A 45 6.93 13.89 -1.29
N ASP A 46 6.57 14.27 -0.07
CA ASP A 46 7.12 15.46 0.61
C ASP A 46 8.18 15.09 1.67
N THR A 47 8.28 13.82 2.04
CA THR A 47 9.11 13.32 3.15
C THR A 47 9.70 11.96 2.82
N ASP A 48 10.71 11.53 3.57
CA ASP A 48 11.32 10.19 3.43
C ASP A 48 10.48 9.06 4.08
N GLU A 49 9.20 9.31 4.37
CA GLU A 49 8.32 8.30 4.96
C GLU A 49 7.93 7.23 3.93
N ILE A 50 8.23 5.97 4.24
CA ILE A 50 7.90 4.82 3.40
C ILE A 50 7.17 3.77 4.23
N HIS A 51 6.08 3.23 3.68
CA HIS A 51 5.35 2.09 4.24
C HIS A 51 5.49 0.87 3.34
N LEU A 52 5.88 -0.27 3.90
CA LEU A 52 6.01 -1.55 3.18
C LEU A 52 4.79 -2.45 3.44
N PHE A 53 4.17 -2.96 2.37
CA PHE A 53 3.03 -3.86 2.43
C PHE A 53 3.37 -5.24 1.86
N LEU A 54 2.93 -6.29 2.57
CA LEU A 54 3.26 -7.69 2.26
C LEU A 54 1.99 -8.55 2.08
N PRO A 55 1.30 -8.46 0.93
CA PRO A 55 0.28 -9.43 0.51
C PRO A 55 0.78 -10.87 0.60
N LYS A 56 -0.09 -11.81 1.00
CA LYS A 56 0.29 -13.23 1.12
C LYS A 56 0.36 -13.90 -0.24
N LYS A 57 -0.46 -13.46 -1.19
CA LYS A 57 -0.55 -14.02 -2.56
C LYS A 57 -0.24 -12.96 -3.62
N LEU A 58 0.28 -13.40 -4.75
CA LEU A 58 0.52 -12.52 -5.91
C LEU A 58 -0.77 -11.89 -6.44
N GLU A 59 -1.86 -12.65 -6.46
CA GLU A 59 -3.19 -12.17 -6.87
C GLU A 59 -3.69 -11.00 -6.00
N GLU A 60 -3.39 -11.05 -4.69
CA GLU A 60 -3.73 -9.98 -3.75
C GLU A 60 -2.90 -8.73 -4.04
N LYS A 61 -1.59 -8.88 -4.29
CA LYS A 61 -0.72 -7.77 -4.72
C LYS A 61 -1.27 -7.11 -5.98
N ILE A 62 -1.58 -7.89 -7.02
CA ILE A 62 -2.12 -7.38 -8.29
C ILE A 62 -3.44 -6.63 -8.05
N ARG A 63 -4.31 -7.15 -7.19
CA ARG A 63 -5.57 -6.48 -6.84
C ARG A 63 -5.33 -5.14 -6.15
N TRP A 64 -4.39 -5.06 -5.21
CA TRP A 64 -4.02 -3.81 -4.54
C TRP A 64 -3.47 -2.77 -5.52
N LEU A 65 -2.49 -3.16 -6.36
CA LEU A 65 -1.89 -2.25 -7.35
C LEU A 65 -2.94 -1.67 -8.30
N ARG A 66 -3.89 -2.51 -8.77
CA ARG A 66 -5.01 -2.04 -9.59
C ARG A 66 -5.93 -1.09 -8.84
N ALA A 67 -6.30 -1.42 -7.59
CA ALA A 67 -7.17 -0.58 -6.79
C ALA A 67 -6.57 0.82 -6.57
N PHE A 68 -5.25 0.94 -6.37
CA PHE A 68 -4.61 2.26 -6.26
C PHE A 68 -4.62 3.03 -7.58
N GLN A 69 -4.42 2.36 -8.72
CA GLN A 69 -4.52 3.03 -10.03
C GLN A 69 -5.93 3.54 -10.31
N GLU A 70 -6.94 2.72 -10.00
CA GLU A 70 -8.36 3.09 -10.13
C GLU A 70 -8.70 4.28 -9.23
N GLU A 71 -8.19 4.28 -7.99
CA GLU A 71 -8.41 5.37 -7.04
C GLU A 71 -7.80 6.70 -7.53
N ARG A 72 -6.56 6.71 -8.02
CA ARG A 72 -5.95 7.91 -8.61
C ARG A 72 -6.72 8.40 -9.85
N LYS A 73 -7.26 7.48 -10.65
CA LYS A 73 -8.11 7.82 -11.79
C LYS A 73 -9.41 8.48 -11.33
N MET A 74 -10.07 7.95 -10.30
CA MET A 74 -11.30 8.53 -9.75
C MET A 74 -11.07 9.95 -9.21
N VAL A 75 -10.00 10.18 -8.44
CA VAL A 75 -9.65 11.52 -7.93
C VAL A 75 -9.48 12.52 -9.09
N GLN A 76 -8.74 12.14 -10.14
CA GLN A 76 -8.55 12.99 -11.32
C GLN A 76 -9.82 13.25 -12.12
N GLU A 77 -10.79 12.34 -12.09
CA GLU A 77 -12.09 12.51 -12.74
C GLU A 77 -12.97 13.47 -11.94
N ASP A 78 -12.97 13.35 -10.61
CA ASP A 78 -13.75 14.21 -9.71
C ASP A 78 -13.22 15.65 -9.68
N GLU A 79 -11.91 15.88 -9.75
CA GLU A 79 -11.31 17.24 -9.80
C GLU A 79 -11.63 18.02 -11.09
N LYS A 80 -12.11 17.33 -12.14
CA LYS A 80 -12.46 17.97 -13.43
C LYS A 80 -13.89 18.50 -13.47
N ILE A 81 -14.68 18.27 -12.43
CA ILE A 81 -16.10 18.66 -12.31
C ILE A 81 -16.20 19.98 -11.54
#